data_AF-A0A1H7UCW0-F1
#
_entry.id   AF-A0A1H7UCW0-F1
#
_cell.length_a   1.000
_cell.length_b   1.000
_cell.length_c   1.000
_cell.angle_alpha   90.00
_cell.angle_beta   90.00
_cell.angle_gamma   90.00
#
_symmetry.space_group_name_H-M   'P 1'
#
loop_
_entity.id
_entity.type
_entity.pdbx_description
1 polymer ?
#
loop_
_entity_poly.entity_id
_entity_poly.type
_entity_poly.pdbx_seq_one_letter_code
_entity_poly.pdbx_strand_id
1 'polypeptide(L)'
;MKTILAGVAAALALSTLSLAYADDMSVQITQRSPQRYYLQEYDFHDFKGTFLLENGQEITFSSRMNHYYTQLGNGERTRIYAVSPTAFVTENGARVEFTDKGETVGIANFGKLPGAGKLASGDAIVMARR
;
A
#
# COMPACT_ATOMS: atom_id res chain seq x y z
N MET A 1 -8.90 49.27 69.20
CA MET A 1 -8.08 50.47 68.93
C MET A 1 -6.93 50.07 68.02
N LYS A 2 -6.50 51.00 67.15
CA LYS A 2 -5.40 50.95 66.16
C LYS A 2 -4.07 50.56 66.86
N THR A 3 -3.04 49.91 66.29
CA THR A 3 -2.15 50.28 65.15
C THR A 3 -1.13 49.15 64.86
N ILE A 4 -0.88 48.72 63.60
CA ILE A 4 0.22 49.01 62.63
C ILE A 4 1.63 48.41 62.93
N LEU A 5 2.24 47.84 61.85
CA LEU A 5 3.68 47.71 61.42
C LEU A 5 4.15 46.25 61.28
N ALA A 6 4.35 45.67 60.08
CA ALA A 6 5.23 45.97 58.93
C ALA A 6 6.68 45.45 59.07
N GLY A 7 7.09 44.57 58.13
CA GLY A 7 8.45 44.03 57.93
C GLY A 7 8.43 42.49 57.96
N VAL A 8 8.92 41.72 56.99
CA VAL A 8 10.02 41.89 56.03
C VAL A 8 9.74 41.00 54.80
N ALA A 9 10.09 41.50 53.62
CA ALA A 9 10.10 40.76 52.36
C ALA A 9 11.30 39.82 52.27
N ALA A 10 11.10 38.60 51.76
CA ALA A 10 12.13 37.80 51.10
C ALA A 10 11.48 36.95 50.00
N ALA A 11 11.85 37.26 48.77
CA ALA A 11 11.31 36.71 47.53
C ALA A 11 11.85 35.31 47.22
N LEU A 12 10.97 34.34 46.96
CA LEU A 12 11.22 33.06 46.27
C LEU A 12 9.83 32.60 45.78
N ALA A 13 9.55 32.17 44.56
CA ALA A 13 10.31 31.87 43.37
C ALA A 13 9.31 31.93 42.19
N LEU A 14 9.83 32.12 40.97
CA LEU A 14 9.10 32.10 39.71
C LEU A 14 8.23 30.84 39.56
N SER A 15 6.91 31.00 39.54
CA SER A 15 6.01 30.05 38.88
C SER A 15 5.63 30.62 37.52
N THR A 16 6.50 30.40 36.54
CA THR A 16 6.14 30.57 35.12
C THR A 16 5.02 29.59 34.82
N LEU A 17 3.81 30.14 34.57
CA LEU A 17 2.72 29.40 33.97
C LEU A 17 3.18 28.94 32.60
N SER A 18 3.59 27.68 32.48
CA SER A 18 3.68 27.03 31.19
C SER A 18 2.26 26.89 30.65
N LEU A 19 1.81 27.91 29.91
CA LEU A 19 0.77 27.75 28.90
C LEU A 19 1.35 26.78 27.85
N ALA A 20 1.25 25.49 28.12
CA ALA A 20 1.34 24.49 27.08
C ALA A 20 0.05 24.64 26.27
N TYR A 21 0.15 25.39 25.18
CA TYR A 21 -0.82 25.29 24.09
C TYR A 21 -0.92 23.80 23.74
N ALA A 22 -2.09 23.21 23.96
CA ALA A 22 -2.42 21.93 23.38
C ALA A 22 -2.43 22.15 21.87
N ASP A 23 -1.29 21.93 21.24
CA ASP A 23 -1.20 21.76 19.80
C ASP A 23 -2.16 20.63 19.46
N ASP A 24 -3.28 21.02 18.85
CA ASP A 24 -4.20 20.12 18.18
C ASP A 24 -3.41 19.49 17.02
N MET A 25 -2.64 18.46 17.36
CA MET A 25 -1.93 17.62 16.40
C MET A 25 -2.98 16.80 15.65
N SER A 26 -3.73 17.48 14.79
CA SER A 26 -4.39 16.84 13.67
C SER A 26 -3.27 16.24 12.83
N VAL A 27 -3.05 14.93 12.99
CA VAL A 27 -2.17 14.17 12.12
C VAL A 27 -2.86 14.18 10.76
N GLN A 28 -2.50 15.13 9.90
CA GLN A 28 -2.79 15.03 8.49
C GLN A 28 -2.05 13.80 7.98
N ILE A 29 -2.73 12.66 7.96
CA ILE A 29 -2.33 11.54 7.12
C ILE A 29 -2.51 12.08 5.70
N THR A 30 -1.46 12.66 5.12
CA THR A 30 -1.38 12.84 3.68
C THR A 30 -1.32 11.42 3.12
N GLN A 31 -2.48 10.77 3.00
CA GLN A 31 -2.63 9.62 2.11
C GLN A 31 -2.22 10.17 0.76
N ARG A 32 -0.96 9.93 0.39
CA ARG A 32 -0.41 10.25 -0.91
C ARG A 32 -1.32 9.48 -1.86
N SER A 33 -2.31 10.17 -2.44
CA SER A 33 -3.25 9.57 -3.38
C SER A 33 -2.38 8.77 -4.35
N PRO A 34 -2.60 7.45 -4.50
CA PRO A 34 -1.72 6.62 -5.30
C PRO A 34 -1.65 7.28 -6.67
N GLN A 35 -0.47 7.79 -7.01
CA GLN A 35 -0.25 8.52 -8.25
C GLN A 35 -0.66 7.54 -9.35
N ARG A 36 -1.80 7.81 -10.00
CA ARG A 36 -2.40 6.89 -10.95
C ARG A 36 -1.49 6.86 -12.16
N TYR A 37 -0.65 5.84 -12.23
CA TYR A 37 0.19 5.61 -13.37
C TYR A 37 -0.70 5.13 -14.52
N TYR A 38 -0.69 5.88 -15.62
CA TYR A 38 -1.41 5.51 -16.82
C TYR A 38 -0.49 4.71 -17.73
N LEU A 39 -0.80 3.42 -17.89
CA LEU A 39 -0.11 2.51 -18.79
C LEU A 39 -0.88 2.43 -20.11
N GLN A 40 -0.19 2.63 -21.24
CA GLN A 40 -0.81 2.47 -22.55
C GLN A 40 -1.10 0.99 -22.82
N GLU A 41 -2.12 0.70 -23.63
CA GLU A 41 -2.49 -0.69 -23.92
C GLU A 41 -1.35 -1.45 -24.62
N TYR A 42 -0.58 -0.77 -25.47
CA TYR A 42 0.59 -1.35 -26.13
C TYR A 42 1.65 -1.82 -25.12
N ASP A 43 1.92 -1.02 -24.08
CA ASP A 43 2.91 -1.36 -23.05
C ASP A 43 2.44 -2.56 -22.20
N PHE A 44 1.13 -2.78 -22.07
CA PHE A 44 0.60 -3.95 -21.38
C PHE A 44 0.80 -5.25 -22.17
N HIS A 45 1.04 -5.17 -23.47
CA HIS A 45 1.16 -6.35 -24.34
C HIS A 45 2.24 -7.32 -23.86
N ASP A 46 3.37 -6.79 -23.38
CA ASP A 46 4.51 -7.57 -22.88
C ASP A 46 4.18 -8.40 -21.63
N PHE A 47 3.12 -8.03 -20.90
CA PHE A 47 2.69 -8.70 -19.66
C PHE A 47 1.52 -9.67 -19.89
N LYS A 48 0.94 -9.72 -21.11
CA LYS A 48 -0.20 -10.59 -21.40
C LYS A 48 0.23 -12.04 -21.52
N GLY A 49 -0.59 -12.94 -20.99
CA GLY A 49 -0.36 -14.37 -21.09
C GLY A 49 -0.58 -15.09 -19.76
N THR A 50 -0.21 -16.36 -19.76
CA THR A 50 -0.31 -17.23 -18.59
C THR A 50 1.07 -17.55 -18.08
N PHE A 51 1.24 -17.47 -16.76
CA PHE A 51 2.50 -17.73 -16.07
C PHE A 51 2.28 -18.87 -15.08
N LEU A 52 3.19 -19.84 -15.07
CA LEU A 52 3.18 -20.92 -14.10
C LEU A 52 3.90 -20.44 -12.84
N LEU A 53 3.14 -20.32 -11.76
CA LEU A 53 3.67 -19.98 -10.44
C LEU A 53 4.46 -21.16 -9.86
N GLU A 54 5.45 -20.88 -9.03
CA GLU A 54 6.25 -21.90 -8.33
C GLU A 54 5.41 -22.83 -7.44
N ASN A 55 4.24 -22.37 -6.99
CA ASN A 55 3.30 -23.19 -6.21
C ASN A 55 2.45 -24.16 -7.07
N GLY A 56 2.68 -24.19 -8.39
CA GLY A 56 1.97 -25.04 -9.35
C GLY A 56 0.62 -24.48 -9.82
N GLN A 57 0.22 -23.30 -9.37
CA GLN A 57 -0.95 -22.60 -9.91
C GLN A 57 -0.55 -21.77 -11.14
N GLU A 58 -1.52 -21.50 -12.01
CA GLU A 58 -1.31 -20.62 -13.15
C GLU A 58 -1.95 -19.26 -12.89
N ILE A 59 -1.29 -18.18 -13.29
CA ILE A 59 -1.87 -16.84 -13.28
C ILE A 59 -1.93 -16.29 -14.69
N THR A 60 -3.08 -15.76 -15.08
CA THR A 60 -3.31 -15.21 -16.41
C THR A 60 -3.55 -13.71 -16.36
N PHE A 61 -2.79 -12.96 -17.15
CA PHE A 61 -2.94 -11.52 -17.33
C PHE A 61 -3.59 -11.21 -18.68
N SER A 62 -4.63 -10.40 -18.67
CA SER A 62 -5.42 -10.08 -19.86
C SER A 62 -5.89 -8.63 -19.89
N SER A 63 -6.21 -8.12 -21.08
CA SER A 63 -6.82 -6.80 -21.26
C SER A 63 -8.18 -6.92 -21.95
N ARG A 64 -9.14 -6.09 -21.54
CA ARG A 64 -10.46 -5.96 -22.18
C ARG A 64 -10.98 -4.53 -21.99
N MET A 65 -11.42 -3.88 -23.07
CA MET A 65 -12.06 -2.55 -23.02
C MET A 65 -11.24 -1.52 -22.19
N ASN A 66 -9.94 -1.40 -22.46
CA ASN A 66 -9.00 -0.53 -21.74
C ASN A 66 -8.85 -0.83 -20.23
N HIS A 67 -9.19 -2.05 -19.80
CA HIS A 67 -8.99 -2.51 -18.44
C HIS A 67 -8.09 -3.72 -18.43
N TYR A 68 -7.25 -3.80 -17.41
CA TYR A 68 -6.32 -4.89 -17.21
C TYR A 68 -6.86 -5.79 -16.10
N TYR A 69 -6.63 -7.08 -16.26
CA TYR A 69 -7.15 -8.11 -15.38
C TYR A 69 -6.11 -9.17 -15.10
N THR A 70 -6.24 -9.78 -13.93
CA THR A 70 -5.51 -10.98 -13.54
C THR A 70 -6.50 -12.05 -13.09
N GLN A 71 -6.18 -13.31 -13.35
CA GLN A 71 -6.96 -14.46 -12.90
C GLN A 71 -6.02 -15.57 -12.45
N LEU A 72 -6.21 -16.07 -11.23
CA LEU A 72 -5.41 -17.15 -10.67
C LEU A 72 -6.17 -18.48 -10.79
N GLY A 73 -5.66 -19.39 -11.61
CA GLY A 73 -6.28 -20.68 -11.96
C GLY A 73 -7.73 -20.48 -12.40
N ASN A 74 -8.64 -21.25 -11.78
CA ASN A 74 -10.08 -21.13 -12.01
C ASN A 74 -10.76 -20.11 -11.07
N GLY A 75 -9.98 -19.25 -10.41
CA GLY A 75 -10.46 -18.20 -9.52
C GLY A 75 -11.18 -17.07 -10.25
N GLU A 76 -11.73 -16.13 -9.48
CA GLU A 76 -12.40 -14.96 -10.03
C GLU A 76 -11.40 -13.99 -10.68
N ARG A 77 -11.77 -13.49 -11.86
CA ARG A 77 -10.99 -12.48 -12.56
C ARG A 77 -11.05 -11.14 -11.83
N THR A 78 -9.90 -10.65 -11.40
CA THR A 78 -9.77 -9.40 -10.64
C THR A 78 -9.17 -8.30 -11.51
N ARG A 79 -9.64 -7.07 -11.35
CA ARG A 79 -9.07 -5.92 -12.04
C ARG A 79 -7.70 -5.54 -11.46
N ILE A 80 -6.77 -5.11 -12.31
CA ILE A 80 -5.46 -4.61 -11.90
C ILE A 80 -5.25 -3.18 -12.39
N TYR A 81 -4.49 -2.43 -11.60
CA TYR A 81 -4.17 -1.03 -11.83
C TYR A 81 -2.67 -0.86 -11.87
N ALA A 82 -2.16 -0.24 -12.92
CA ALA A 82 -0.73 0.04 -13.03
C ALA A 82 -0.31 1.07 -11.98
N VAL A 83 0.79 0.80 -11.30
CA VAL A 83 1.41 1.70 -10.30
C VAL A 83 2.82 2.12 -10.71
N SER A 84 3.42 1.40 -11.66
CA SER A 84 4.66 1.75 -12.36
C SER A 84 4.64 1.11 -13.76
N PRO A 85 5.66 1.33 -14.61
CA PRO A 85 5.76 0.68 -15.92
C PRO A 85 5.75 -0.86 -15.85
N THR A 86 6.19 -1.44 -14.74
CA THR A 86 6.35 -2.89 -14.58
C THR A 86 5.59 -3.47 -13.38
N ALA A 87 4.88 -2.63 -12.62
CA ALA A 87 4.18 -3.07 -11.42
C ALA A 87 2.71 -2.67 -11.43
N PHE A 88 1.89 -3.56 -10.86
CA PHE A 88 0.45 -3.48 -10.80
C PHE A 88 -0.04 -3.79 -9.39
N VAL A 89 -1.20 -3.26 -9.05
CA VAL A 89 -1.93 -3.60 -7.83
C VAL A 89 -3.31 -4.10 -8.21
N THR A 90 -3.72 -5.23 -7.65
CA THR A 90 -5.06 -5.77 -7.83
C THR A 90 -6.06 -4.98 -7.01
N GLU A 91 -7.33 -5.02 -7.41
CA GLU A 91 -8.43 -4.41 -6.65
C GLU A 91 -8.50 -4.91 -5.20
N ASN A 92 -8.09 -6.16 -4.97
CA ASN A 92 -8.04 -6.76 -3.63
C ASN A 92 -6.74 -6.43 -2.86
N GLY A 93 -5.78 -5.76 -3.49
CA GLY A 93 -4.55 -5.28 -2.83
C GLY A 93 -3.34 -6.22 -2.91
N ALA A 94 -3.34 -7.21 -3.81
CA ALA A 94 -2.12 -7.94 -4.16
C ALA A 94 -1.24 -7.07 -5.07
N ARG A 95 0.08 -7.15 -4.92
CA ARG A 95 1.03 -6.41 -5.77
C ARG A 95 1.70 -7.38 -6.73
N VAL A 96 1.67 -7.05 -8.00
CA VAL A 96 2.29 -7.82 -9.08
C VAL A 96 3.42 -6.98 -9.64
N GLU A 97 4.60 -7.57 -9.80
CA GLU A 97 5.78 -6.91 -10.34
C GLU A 97 6.41 -7.81 -11.39
N PHE A 98 6.55 -7.28 -12.61
CA PHE A 98 7.19 -7.94 -13.71
C PHE A 98 8.66 -7.55 -13.77
N THR A 99 9.53 -8.54 -13.92
CA THR A 99 10.96 -8.34 -14.17
C THR A 99 11.34 -8.99 -15.49
N ASP A 100 12.61 -8.82 -15.90
CA ASP A 100 13.16 -9.51 -17.08
C ASP A 100 12.34 -9.25 -18.36
N LYS A 101 11.83 -8.02 -18.52
CA LYS A 101 10.96 -7.61 -19.64
C LYS A 101 9.67 -8.45 -19.75
N GLY A 102 9.06 -8.79 -18.61
CA GLY A 102 7.80 -9.53 -18.56
C GLY A 102 7.97 -11.04 -18.62
N GLU A 103 9.19 -11.57 -18.48
CA GLU A 103 9.42 -13.02 -18.39
C GLU A 103 9.12 -13.59 -17.02
N THR A 104 9.42 -12.81 -15.98
CA THR A 104 9.28 -13.20 -14.59
C THR A 104 8.25 -12.30 -13.94
N VAL A 105 7.39 -12.89 -13.10
CA VAL A 105 6.41 -12.14 -12.31
C VAL A 105 6.49 -12.53 -10.84
N GLY A 106 6.65 -11.52 -9.99
CA GLY A 106 6.57 -11.63 -8.55
C GLY A 106 5.22 -11.11 -8.04
N ILE A 107 4.57 -11.88 -7.18
CA ILE A 107 3.28 -11.54 -6.59
C ILE A 107 3.44 -11.44 -5.09
N ALA A 108 3.40 -10.22 -4.55
CA ALA A 108 3.35 -9.97 -3.12
C ALA A 108 1.90 -9.90 -2.62
N ASN A 109 1.69 -10.25 -1.35
CA ASN A 109 0.37 -10.42 -0.74
C ASN A 109 -0.51 -11.41 -1.51
N PHE A 110 0.06 -12.55 -1.92
CA PHE A 110 -0.62 -13.55 -2.75
C PHE A 110 -2.01 -13.96 -2.21
N GLY A 111 -2.19 -13.96 -0.89
CA GLY A 111 -3.47 -14.31 -0.24
C GLY A 111 -4.63 -13.35 -0.50
N LYS A 112 -4.35 -12.19 -1.09
CA LYS A 112 -5.39 -11.25 -1.54
C LYS A 112 -5.93 -11.57 -2.93
N LEU A 113 -5.34 -12.53 -3.65
CA LEU A 113 -5.87 -12.99 -4.93
C LEU A 113 -7.04 -13.98 -4.72
N PRO A 114 -8.16 -13.80 -5.44
CA PRO A 114 -9.19 -14.84 -5.48
C PRO A 114 -8.62 -16.13 -6.06
N GLY A 115 -8.80 -17.24 -5.37
CA GLY A 115 -8.26 -18.55 -5.78
C GLY A 115 -6.90 -18.91 -5.17
N ALA A 116 -6.28 -18.03 -4.36
CA ALA A 116 -5.03 -18.33 -3.66
C ALA A 116 -5.18 -19.44 -2.59
N GLY A 117 -6.42 -19.70 -2.15
CA GLY A 117 -6.74 -20.73 -1.17
C GLY A 117 -6.07 -20.50 0.20
N LYS A 118 -6.07 -21.54 1.03
CA LYS A 118 -5.43 -21.53 2.36
C LYS A 118 -3.89 -21.59 2.31
N LEU A 119 -3.32 -21.65 1.10
CA LEU A 119 -1.87 -21.78 0.85
C LEU A 119 -1.14 -20.44 0.96
N ALA A 120 -1.87 -19.33 1.03
CA ALA A 120 -1.29 -18.02 1.16
C ALA A 120 -1.16 -17.60 2.63
N SER A 121 0.03 -17.77 3.21
CA SER A 121 0.43 -16.89 4.31
C SER A 121 0.39 -15.44 3.77
N GLY A 122 -0.20 -14.51 4.52
CA GLY A 122 -0.63 -13.19 4.02
C GLY A 122 0.43 -12.36 3.29
N ASP A 123 1.73 -12.63 3.54
CA ASP A 123 2.88 -11.93 2.96
C ASP A 123 3.67 -12.79 1.96
N ALA A 124 3.13 -13.93 1.52
CA ALA A 124 3.82 -14.82 0.59
C ALA A 124 4.10 -14.09 -0.74
N ILE A 125 5.38 -14.09 -1.11
CA ILE A 125 5.85 -13.69 -2.43
C ILE A 125 5.90 -14.95 -3.28
N VAL A 126 5.14 -14.98 -4.38
CA VAL A 126 5.14 -16.10 -5.32
C VAL A 126 5.73 -15.64 -6.64
N MET A 127 6.71 -16.38 -7.14
CA MET A 127 7.35 -16.11 -8.43
C MET A 127 6.78 -17.00 -9.52
N ALA A 128 6.90 -16.54 -10.76
CA ALA A 128 6.47 -17.27 -11.94
C ALA A 128 7.35 -16.92 -13.12
N ARG A 129 7.45 -17.85 -14.08
CA ARG A 129 8.13 -17.64 -15.35
C ARG A 129 7.27 -18.16 -16.51
N ARG A 130 7.34 -17.48 -17.65
CA ARG A 130 6.73 -17.92 -18.92
C ARG A 130 7.56 -18.97 -19.64
#